data_AF-A0A4Q7EKW1-F1
#
_entry.id   AF-A0A4Q7EKW1-F1
#
_cell.length_a   1.000
_cell.length_b   1.000
_cell.length_c   1.000
_cell.angle_alpha   90.00
_cell.angle_beta   90.00
_cell.angle_gamma   90.00
#
_symmetry.space_group_name_H-M   'P 1'
#
loop_
_entity.id
_entity.type
_entity.pdbx_description
1 polymer ?
#
loop_
_entity_poly.entity_id
_entity_poly.type
_entity_poly.pdbx_seq_one_letter_code
_entity_poly.pdbx_strand_id
1 'polypeptide(L)'
;MDNQEFADLAQLWQSTPASPPPALEQCIQRHRKQRLRLFVGIAIETLIILLVSAWFVQALFEPAPLVTQLWLGFGCVWGTSMYALVNRSRITSLRILRNQQLSQALEVHQQLLRQEILRWDLSIKATLLFALVLVLFILVQYAMSSVFLPNGLLGLLIVAIMLPVFKAKKRRAEEVLKTLSE
;
A
#
# COMPACT_ATOMS: atom_id res chain seq x y z
N MET A 1 -26.21 -26.10 33.74
CA MET A 1 -26.02 -24.65 33.56
C MET A 1 -26.62 -24.03 34.79
N ASP A 2 -25.76 -23.49 35.67
CA ASP A 2 -26.19 -23.08 37.01
C ASP A 2 -26.92 -21.74 36.95
N ASN A 3 -28.01 -21.61 37.71
CA ASN A 3 -28.82 -20.38 37.76
C ASN A 3 -28.02 -19.17 38.24
N GLN A 4 -26.90 -19.39 38.92
CA GLN A 4 -25.96 -18.33 39.34
C GLN A 4 -25.20 -17.73 38.15
N GLU A 5 -24.78 -18.54 37.17
CA GLU A 5 -24.11 -18.03 35.96
C GLU A 5 -25.07 -17.16 35.13
N PHE A 6 -26.35 -17.52 35.08
CA PHE A 6 -27.38 -16.71 34.44
C PHE A 6 -27.65 -15.40 35.18
N ALA A 7 -27.64 -15.43 36.50
CA ALA A 7 -27.84 -14.23 37.32
C ALA A 7 -26.66 -13.26 37.12
N ASP A 8 -25.43 -13.76 37.12
CA ASP A 8 -24.23 -12.95 36.89
C ASP A 8 -24.20 -12.36 35.47
N LEU A 9 -24.57 -13.14 34.46
CA LEU A 9 -24.70 -12.67 33.08
C LEU A 9 -25.81 -11.63 32.92
N ALA A 10 -26.95 -11.81 33.59
CA ALA A 10 -28.05 -10.85 33.58
C ALA A 10 -27.70 -9.55 34.30
N GLN A 11 -26.93 -9.63 35.39
CA GLN A 11 -26.46 -8.48 36.15
C GLN A 11 -25.39 -7.70 35.38
N LEU A 12 -24.51 -8.37 34.64
CA LEU A 12 -23.57 -7.75 33.69
C LEU A 12 -24.29 -7.05 32.53
N TRP A 13 -25.37 -7.65 32.02
CA TRP A 13 -26.21 -7.06 30.98
C TRP A 13 -26.97 -5.81 31.47
N GLN A 14 -27.48 -5.85 32.70
CA GLN A 14 -28.24 -4.74 33.28
C GLN A 14 -27.36 -3.60 33.83
N SER A 15 -26.13 -3.91 34.24
CA SER A 15 -25.16 -2.91 34.74
C SER A 15 -24.41 -2.16 33.63
N THR A 16 -24.53 -2.61 32.38
CA THR A 16 -23.96 -1.88 31.24
C THR A 16 -24.94 -0.78 30.82
N PRO A 17 -24.60 0.53 30.97
CA PRO A 17 -25.53 1.59 30.64
C PRO A 17 -25.89 1.55 29.15
N ALA A 18 -27.17 1.78 28.84
CA ALA A 18 -27.80 1.70 27.52
C ALA A 18 -27.36 2.79 26.51
N SER A 19 -26.19 3.37 26.67
CA SER A 19 -25.56 4.21 25.66
C SER A 19 -24.59 3.36 24.84
N PRO A 20 -24.66 3.36 23.49
CA PRO A 20 -23.58 2.76 22.70
C PRO A 20 -22.29 3.43 23.18
N PRO A 21 -21.27 2.66 23.64
CA PRO A 21 -20.08 3.27 24.20
C PRO A 21 -19.51 4.21 23.13
N PRO A 22 -19.12 5.45 23.47
CA PRO A 22 -18.60 6.44 22.50
C PRO A 22 -17.39 5.92 21.71
N ALA A 23 -16.78 4.81 22.15
CA ALA A 23 -15.77 4.06 21.42
C ALA A 23 -16.28 3.30 20.18
N LEU A 24 -17.53 2.83 20.15
CA LEU A 24 -18.06 2.02 19.05
C LEU A 24 -18.31 2.87 17.79
N GLU A 25 -18.95 4.03 17.93
CA GLU A 25 -19.15 4.98 16.83
C GLU A 25 -17.81 5.48 16.28
N GLN A 26 -16.85 5.78 17.16
CA GLN A 26 -15.50 6.14 16.75
C GLN A 26 -14.80 5.01 15.98
N CYS A 27 -14.96 3.76 16.40
CA CYS A 27 -14.46 2.59 15.68
C CYS A 27 -15.12 2.45 14.30
N ILE A 28 -16.44 2.59 14.20
CA ILE A 28 -17.18 2.55 12.93
C ILE A 28 -16.71 3.67 11.98
N GLN A 29 -16.53 4.89 12.49
CA GLN A 29 -16.01 6.01 11.71
C GLN A 29 -14.57 5.77 11.23
N ARG A 30 -13.68 5.27 12.10
CA ARG A 30 -12.29 4.91 11.73
C ARG A 30 -12.27 3.84 10.64
N HIS A 31 -13.12 2.82 10.77
CA HIS A 31 -13.26 1.73 9.82
C HIS A 31 -13.74 2.24 8.45
N ARG A 32 -14.75 3.11 8.43
CA ARG A 32 -15.24 3.77 7.19
C ARG A 32 -14.16 4.64 6.55
N LYS A 33 -13.40 5.39 7.34
CA LYS A 33 -12.29 6.23 6.86
C LYS A 33 -11.13 5.41 6.30
N GLN A 34 -10.83 4.24 6.88
CA GLN A 34 -9.82 3.31 6.33
C GLN A 34 -10.28 2.70 5.00
N ARG A 35 -11.54 2.26 4.92
CA ARG A 35 -12.14 1.75 3.67
C ARG A 35 -12.09 2.79 2.56
N LEU A 36 -12.45 4.04 2.85
CA LEU A 36 -12.40 5.13 1.89
C LEU A 36 -10.97 5.41 1.41
N ARG A 37 -9.99 5.46 2.33
CA ARG A 37 -8.58 5.65 1.97
C ARG A 37 -8.04 4.55 1.06
N LEU A 38 -8.38 3.29 1.32
CA LEU A 38 -8.00 2.16 0.47
C LEU A 38 -8.63 2.28 -0.92
N PHE A 39 -9.91 2.61 -1.00
CA PHE A 39 -10.63 2.75 -2.27
C PHE A 39 -10.10 3.91 -3.13
N VAL A 40 -9.92 5.09 -2.53
CA VAL A 40 -9.33 6.26 -3.21
C VAL A 40 -7.92 5.94 -3.68
N GLY A 41 -7.11 5.24 -2.87
CA GLY A 41 -5.78 4.81 -3.26
C GLY A 41 -5.77 3.89 -4.48
N ILE A 42 -6.70 2.94 -4.56
CA ILE A 42 -6.87 2.08 -5.75
C ILE A 42 -7.24 2.94 -6.96
N ALA A 43 -8.24 3.82 -6.85
CA ALA A 43 -8.72 4.64 -7.96
C ALA A 43 -7.63 5.56 -8.53
N ILE A 44 -6.85 6.23 -7.66
CA ILE A 44 -5.74 7.08 -8.07
C ILE A 44 -4.68 6.26 -8.80
N GLU A 45 -4.30 5.10 -8.27
CA GLU A 45 -3.31 4.24 -8.92
C GLU A 45 -3.80 3.69 -10.27
N THR A 46 -5.09 3.40 -10.41
CA THR A 46 -5.68 2.98 -11.69
C THR A 46 -5.56 4.11 -12.71
N LEU A 47 -5.87 5.34 -12.30
CA LEU A 47 -5.78 6.50 -13.16
C LEU A 47 -4.33 6.78 -13.59
N ILE A 48 -3.37 6.66 -12.67
CA ILE A 48 -1.93 6.79 -12.98
C ILE A 48 -1.50 5.77 -14.03
N ILE A 49 -1.90 4.50 -13.90
CA ILE A 49 -1.54 3.48 -14.88
C ILE A 49 -2.17 3.72 -16.24
N LEU A 50 -3.43 4.13 -16.28
CA LEU A 50 -4.08 4.46 -17.55
C LEU A 50 -3.33 5.60 -18.25
N LEU A 51 -2.91 6.61 -17.48
CA LEU A 51 -2.17 7.76 -18.00
C LEU A 51 -0.78 7.36 -18.50
N VAL A 52 -0.02 6.58 -17.72
CA VAL A 52 1.30 6.05 -18.14
C VAL A 52 1.18 5.13 -19.36
N SER A 53 0.12 4.31 -19.42
CA SER A 53 -0.12 3.40 -20.55
C SER A 53 -0.48 4.17 -21.82
N ALA A 54 -1.34 5.19 -21.71
CA ALA A 54 -1.66 6.07 -22.84
C ALA A 54 -0.44 6.82 -23.35
N TRP A 55 0.40 7.30 -22.43
CA TRP A 55 1.64 8.00 -22.79
C TRP A 55 2.67 7.07 -23.45
N PHE A 56 2.76 5.82 -22.98
CA PHE A 56 3.59 4.80 -23.62
C PHE A 56 3.12 4.51 -25.06
N VAL A 57 1.81 4.35 -25.28
CA VAL A 57 1.24 4.15 -26.63
C VAL A 57 1.56 5.35 -27.53
N GLN A 58 1.43 6.58 -27.03
CA GLN A 58 1.80 7.78 -27.80
C GLN A 58 3.29 7.79 -28.16
N ALA A 59 4.17 7.44 -27.22
CA ALA A 59 5.62 7.41 -27.44
C ALA A 59 6.09 6.35 -28.45
N LEU A 60 5.27 5.32 -28.74
CA LEU A 60 5.55 4.34 -29.80
C LEU A 60 5.37 4.93 -31.20
N PHE A 61 4.57 5.99 -31.35
CA PHE A 61 4.34 6.66 -32.64
C PHE A 61 5.33 7.80 -32.89
N GLU A 62 6.11 8.21 -31.88
CA GLU A 62 7.14 9.23 -32.03
C GLU A 62 8.51 8.59 -32.33
N PRO A 63 9.35 9.22 -33.18
CA PRO A 63 10.70 8.76 -33.47
C PRO A 63 11.61 9.05 -32.27
N ALA A 64 11.46 8.28 -31.21
CA ALA A 64 12.30 8.34 -30.01
C ALA A 64 13.49 7.37 -30.12
N PRO A 65 14.64 7.66 -29.48
CA PRO A 65 15.76 6.73 -29.39
C PRO A 65 15.34 5.40 -28.78
N LEU A 66 15.88 4.29 -29.30
CA LEU A 66 15.55 2.92 -28.86
C LEU A 66 15.76 2.73 -27.34
N VAL A 67 16.78 3.36 -26.78
CA VAL A 67 17.06 3.39 -25.33
C VAL A 67 15.92 4.03 -24.54
N THR A 68 15.34 5.12 -25.04
CA THR A 68 14.19 5.80 -24.42
C THR A 68 12.92 4.95 -24.51
N GLN A 69 12.69 4.29 -25.64
CA GLN A 69 11.55 3.39 -25.82
C GLN A 69 11.62 2.17 -24.90
N LEU A 70 12.81 1.56 -24.75
CA LEU A 70 13.05 0.46 -23.79
C LEU A 70 12.81 0.91 -22.35
N TRP A 71 13.24 2.11 -21.97
CA TRP A 71 13.02 2.66 -20.63
C TRP A 71 11.53 2.89 -20.34
N LEU A 72 10.80 3.47 -21.29
CA LEU A 72 9.35 3.68 -21.18
C LEU A 72 8.60 2.33 -21.11
N GLY A 73 9.01 1.36 -21.93
CA GLY A 73 8.46 -0.01 -21.89
C GLY A 73 8.70 -0.70 -20.56
N PHE A 74 9.92 -0.60 -20.02
CA PHE A 74 10.23 -1.08 -18.68
C PHE A 74 9.34 -0.41 -17.63
N GLY A 75 9.23 0.93 -17.64
CA GLY A 75 8.38 1.68 -16.72
C GLY A 75 6.92 1.24 -16.77
N CYS A 76 6.39 0.97 -17.96
CA CYS A 76 5.02 0.51 -18.16
C CYS A 76 4.80 -0.91 -17.62
N VAL A 77 5.65 -1.87 -17.99
CA VAL A 77 5.54 -3.27 -17.53
C VAL A 77 5.76 -3.37 -16.01
N TRP A 78 6.79 -2.67 -15.52
CA TRP A 78 7.13 -2.63 -14.10
C TRP A 78 6.03 -1.97 -13.28
N GLY A 79 5.55 -0.80 -13.71
CA GLY A 79 4.47 -0.06 -13.06
C GLY A 79 3.19 -0.89 -13.00
N THR A 80 2.83 -1.57 -14.08
CA THR A 80 1.65 -2.44 -14.14
C THR A 80 1.79 -3.64 -13.22
N SER A 81 2.96 -4.29 -13.20
CA SER A 81 3.25 -5.41 -12.31
C SER A 81 3.14 -5.00 -10.84
N MET A 82 3.72 -3.85 -10.48
CA MET A 82 3.67 -3.31 -9.12
C MET A 82 2.25 -2.95 -8.69
N TYR A 83 1.47 -2.34 -9.57
CA TYR A 83 0.06 -2.06 -9.32
C TYR A 83 -0.74 -3.33 -9.05
N ALA A 84 -0.56 -4.37 -9.87
CA ALA A 84 -1.27 -5.63 -9.69
C ALA A 84 -0.97 -6.23 -8.30
N LEU A 85 0.31 -6.23 -7.89
CA LEU A 85 0.74 -6.75 -6.59
C LEU A 85 0.21 -5.91 -5.41
N VAL A 86 0.33 -4.58 -5.49
CA VAL A 86 -0.11 -3.66 -4.43
C VAL A 86 -1.64 -3.68 -4.28
N ASN A 87 -2.37 -3.66 -5.39
CA ASN A 87 -3.83 -3.66 -5.36
C ASN A 87 -4.41 -5.01 -4.99
N ARG A 88 -3.76 -6.13 -5.32
CA ARG A 88 -4.18 -7.44 -4.80
C ARG A 88 -4.17 -7.45 -3.27
N SER A 89 -3.14 -6.87 -2.64
CA SER A 89 -3.10 -6.74 -1.18
C SER A 89 -4.22 -5.81 -0.66
N ARG A 90 -4.45 -4.66 -1.29
CA ARG A 90 -5.54 -3.73 -0.90
C ARG A 90 -6.94 -4.32 -1.06
N ILE A 91 -7.19 -5.08 -2.12
CA ILE A 91 -8.45 -5.79 -2.34
C ILE A 91 -8.65 -6.85 -1.25
N THR A 92 -7.58 -7.54 -0.85
CA THR A 92 -7.63 -8.50 0.26
C THR A 92 -7.97 -7.79 1.57
N SER A 93 -7.34 -6.65 1.87
CA SER A 93 -7.70 -5.81 3.03
C SER A 93 -9.15 -5.34 2.98
N LEU A 94 -9.64 -4.90 1.82
CA LEU A 94 -11.04 -4.49 1.63
C LEU A 94 -12.02 -5.65 1.79
N ARG A 95 -11.67 -6.86 1.35
CA ARG A 95 -12.49 -8.06 1.52
C ARG A 95 -12.60 -8.45 3.00
N ILE A 96 -11.49 -8.40 3.73
CA ILE A 96 -11.47 -8.63 5.20
C ILE A 96 -12.37 -7.61 5.90
N LEU A 97 -12.20 -6.31 5.58
CA LEU A 97 -13.01 -5.21 6.12
C LEU A 97 -14.50 -5.32 5.74
N ARG A 98 -14.85 -5.96 4.61
CA ARG A 98 -16.25 -6.10 4.17
C ARG A 98 -16.96 -7.27 4.82
N ASN A 99 -16.23 -8.35 5.11
CA ASN A 99 -16.82 -9.64 5.46
C ASN A 99 -16.80 -9.97 6.96
N GLN A 100 -15.97 -9.31 7.79
CA GLN A 100 -15.86 -9.64 9.21
C GLN A 100 -16.60 -8.64 10.11
N GLN A 101 -17.34 -9.17 11.10
CA GLN A 101 -18.04 -8.40 12.12
C GLN A 101 -17.05 -7.83 13.15
N LEU A 102 -17.38 -6.69 13.76
CA LEU A 102 -16.56 -5.99 14.75
C LEU A 102 -16.13 -6.87 15.94
N SER A 103 -16.82 -7.98 16.22
CA SER A 103 -16.48 -8.94 17.29
C SER A 103 -15.18 -9.71 17.03
N GLN A 104 -14.73 -9.82 15.78
CA GLN A 104 -13.43 -10.39 15.39
C GLN A 104 -12.34 -9.32 15.19
N ALA A 105 -12.58 -8.09 15.66
CA ALA A 105 -11.79 -6.92 15.29
C ALA A 105 -10.27 -7.04 15.56
N LEU A 106 -9.84 -7.76 16.60
CA LEU A 106 -8.41 -7.86 16.93
C LEU A 106 -7.65 -8.72 15.92
N GLU A 107 -8.15 -9.92 15.59
CA GLU A 107 -7.57 -10.79 14.56
C GLU A 107 -7.62 -10.12 13.17
N VAL A 108 -8.73 -9.43 12.86
CA VAL A 108 -8.85 -8.58 11.66
C VAL A 108 -7.73 -7.55 11.61
N HIS A 109 -7.50 -6.84 12.72
CA HIS A 109 -6.51 -5.77 12.77
C HIS A 109 -5.08 -6.32 12.61
N GLN A 110 -4.77 -7.44 13.24
CA GLN A 110 -3.49 -8.13 13.06
C GLN A 110 -3.28 -8.57 11.61
N GLN A 111 -4.30 -9.13 10.95
CA GLN A 111 -4.22 -9.51 9.53
C GLN A 111 -4.04 -8.30 8.61
N LEU A 112 -4.73 -7.19 8.88
CA LEU A 112 -4.59 -5.94 8.14
C LEU A 112 -3.18 -5.35 8.29
N LEU A 113 -2.63 -5.37 9.50
CA LEU A 113 -1.25 -4.92 9.77
C LEU A 113 -0.22 -5.81 9.07
N ARG A 114 -0.39 -7.13 9.08
CA ARG A 114 0.47 -8.05 8.32
C ARG A 114 0.43 -7.75 6.81
N GLN A 115 -0.75 -7.49 6.26
CA GLN A 115 -0.89 -7.08 4.85
C GLN A 115 -0.23 -5.72 4.58
N GLU A 116 -0.33 -4.77 5.52
CA GLU A 116 0.34 -3.48 5.42
C GLU A 116 1.87 -3.61 5.44
N ILE A 117 2.43 -4.44 6.33
CA ILE A 117 3.86 -4.74 6.39
C ILE A 117 4.34 -5.36 5.07
N LEU A 118 3.61 -6.35 4.54
CA LEU A 118 3.91 -6.97 3.25
C LEU A 118 3.90 -5.95 2.11
N ARG A 119 2.95 -5.01 2.12
CA ARG A 119 2.91 -3.93 1.12
C ARG A 119 4.14 -3.03 1.20
N TRP A 120 4.55 -2.62 2.41
CA TRP A 120 5.73 -1.79 2.56
C TRP A 120 7.01 -2.54 2.21
N ASP A 121 7.09 -3.83 2.52
CA ASP A 121 8.22 -4.69 2.13
C ASP A 121 8.33 -4.80 0.60
N LEU A 122 7.21 -5.04 -0.08
CA LEU A 122 7.12 -5.10 -1.53
C LEU A 122 7.52 -3.76 -2.16
N SER A 123 7.04 -2.64 -1.62
CA SER A 123 7.44 -1.30 -2.05
C SER A 123 8.93 -1.03 -1.88
N ILE A 124 9.56 -1.47 -0.78
CA ILE A 124 11.01 -1.32 -0.57
C ILE A 124 11.78 -2.12 -1.62
N LYS A 125 11.48 -3.41 -1.77
CA LYS A 125 12.13 -4.28 -2.76
C LYS A 125 11.99 -3.72 -4.17
N ALA A 126 10.79 -3.25 -4.51
CA ALA A 126 10.53 -2.67 -5.82
C ALA A 126 11.29 -1.36 -6.05
N THR A 127 11.39 -0.51 -5.03
CA THR A 127 12.14 0.76 -5.11
C THR A 127 13.63 0.50 -5.28
N LEU A 128 14.17 -0.52 -4.61
CA LEU A 128 15.57 -0.94 -4.77
C LEU A 128 15.84 -1.48 -6.17
N LEU A 129 14.95 -2.34 -6.69
CA LEU A 129 15.10 -2.87 -8.05
C LEU A 129 14.98 -1.76 -9.10
N PHE A 130 14.04 -0.84 -8.93
CA PHE A 130 13.92 0.34 -9.79
C PHE A 130 15.18 1.21 -9.76
N ALA A 131 15.75 1.49 -8.58
CA ALA A 131 17.01 2.22 -8.48
C ALA A 131 18.15 1.50 -9.18
N LEU A 132 18.25 0.17 -9.04
CA LEU A 132 19.28 -0.62 -9.72
C LEU A 132 19.17 -0.48 -11.24
N VAL A 133 17.96 -0.60 -11.79
CA VAL A 133 17.71 -0.45 -13.23
C VAL A 133 17.95 0.99 -13.70
N LEU A 134 17.61 1.99 -12.87
CA LEU A 134 17.88 3.40 -13.15
C LEU A 134 19.39 3.72 -13.18
N VAL A 135 20.18 3.15 -12.26
CA VAL A 135 21.64 3.30 -12.25
C VAL A 135 22.24 2.67 -13.51
N LEU A 136 21.80 1.48 -13.90
CA LEU A 136 22.22 0.84 -15.15
C LEU A 136 21.89 1.71 -16.36
N PHE A 137 20.68 2.27 -16.41
CA PHE A 137 20.27 3.18 -17.48
C PHE A 137 21.18 4.42 -17.58
N ILE A 138 21.51 5.06 -16.44
CA ILE A 138 22.42 6.22 -16.41
C ILE A 138 23.82 5.83 -16.90
N LEU A 139 24.33 4.67 -16.48
CA LEU A 139 25.65 4.18 -16.92
C LEU A 139 25.70 3.94 -18.43
N VAL A 140 24.65 3.36 -19.01
CA VAL A 140 24.54 3.16 -20.47
C VAL A 140 24.51 4.50 -21.20
N GLN A 141 23.72 5.46 -20.74
CA GLN A 141 23.64 6.79 -21.35
C GLN A 141 24.97 7.53 -21.28
N TYR A 142 25.69 7.40 -20.16
CA TYR A 142 27.03 7.95 -19.99
C TYR A 142 28.04 7.31 -20.96
N ALA A 143 28.02 5.98 -21.08
CA ALA A 143 28.89 5.25 -22.02
C ALA A 143 28.60 5.60 -23.49
N MET A 144 27.34 5.88 -23.84
CA MET A 144 26.94 6.29 -25.19
C MET A 144 27.18 7.79 -25.47
N SER A 145 27.83 8.54 -24.58
CA SER A 145 28.09 9.99 -24.70
C SER A 145 26.83 10.85 -24.88
N SER A 146 25.65 10.32 -24.53
CA SER A 146 24.37 11.02 -24.58
C SER A 146 24.18 11.82 -23.28
N VAL A 147 24.66 13.06 -23.25
CA VAL A 147 24.55 13.91 -22.05
C VAL A 147 23.14 14.48 -21.91
N PHE A 148 22.25 13.70 -21.29
CA PHE A 148 21.02 14.20 -20.66
C PHE A 148 20.85 13.53 -19.29
N LEU A 149 21.61 14.05 -18.31
CA LEU A 149 21.64 13.60 -16.91
C LEU A 149 20.55 14.11 -15.94
N PRO A 150 19.79 15.21 -16.19
CA PRO A 150 18.99 15.81 -15.12
C PRO A 150 17.81 14.93 -14.68
N ASN A 151 17.20 14.19 -15.61
CA ASN A 151 16.04 13.33 -15.31
C ASN A 151 16.45 12.06 -14.52
N GLY A 152 17.64 11.50 -14.79
CA GLY A 152 18.16 10.34 -14.06
C GLY A 152 18.52 10.66 -12.61
N LEU A 153 19.18 11.81 -12.39
CA LEU A 153 19.51 12.31 -11.05
C LEU A 153 18.24 12.61 -10.23
N LEU A 154 17.22 13.20 -10.87
CA LEU A 154 15.93 13.45 -10.21
C LEU A 154 15.24 12.14 -9.81
N GLY A 155 15.29 11.10 -10.66
CA GLY A 155 14.79 9.77 -10.32
C GLY A 155 15.51 9.15 -9.11
N LEU A 156 16.83 9.26 -9.04
CA LEU A 156 17.62 8.78 -7.90
C LEU A 156 17.30 9.54 -6.61
N LEU A 157 17.10 10.86 -6.70
CA LEU A 157 16.69 11.69 -5.55
C LEU A 157 15.33 11.24 -5.01
N ILE A 158 14.35 10.99 -5.89
CA ILE A 158 13.02 10.50 -5.49
C ILE A 158 13.16 9.15 -4.77
N VAL A 159 13.97 8.22 -5.30
CA VAL A 159 14.21 6.94 -4.64
C VAL A 159 14.85 7.14 -3.26
N ALA A 160 15.86 8.01 -3.16
CA ALA A 160 16.56 8.29 -1.90
C ALA A 160 15.61 8.85 -0.82
N ILE A 161 14.60 9.64 -1.20
CA ILE A 161 13.58 10.17 -0.29
C ILE A 161 12.52 9.11 0.06
N MET A 162 12.08 8.30 -0.90
CA MET A 162 10.98 7.35 -0.71
C MET A 162 11.39 6.13 0.12
N LEU A 163 12.62 5.64 -0.05
CA LEU A 163 13.13 4.47 0.67
C LEU A 163 13.06 4.60 2.20
N PRO A 164 13.54 5.69 2.85
CA PRO A 164 13.43 5.85 4.30
C PRO A 164 11.98 6.00 4.75
N VAL A 165 11.12 6.65 3.96
CA VAL A 165 9.69 6.77 4.26
C VAL A 165 9.02 5.40 4.31
N PHE A 166 9.30 4.53 3.35
CA PHE A 166 8.75 3.17 3.33
C PHE A 166 9.28 2.32 4.49
N LYS A 167 10.58 2.42 4.80
CA LYS A 167 11.16 1.73 5.97
C LYS A 167 10.54 2.20 7.29
N ALA A 168 10.34 3.51 7.45
CA ALA A 168 9.71 4.07 8.64
C ALA A 168 8.26 3.61 8.80
N LYS A 169 7.49 3.57 7.71
CA LYS A 169 6.11 3.06 7.74
C LYS A 169 6.03 1.57 8.03
N LYS A 170 6.94 0.76 7.47
CA LYS A 170 7.06 -0.68 7.78
C LYS A 170 7.31 -0.90 9.28
N ARG A 171 8.32 -0.22 9.85
CA ARG A 171 8.66 -0.33 11.27
C ARG A 171 7.51 0.02 12.19
N ARG A 172 6.78 1.11 11.92
CA ARG A 172 5.60 1.48 12.70
C ARG A 172 4.51 0.41 12.65
N ALA A 173 4.27 -0.20 11.49
CA ALA A 173 3.29 -1.28 11.37
C ALA A 173 3.74 -2.54 12.13
N GLU A 174 5.04 -2.86 12.12
CA GLU A 174 5.62 -3.96 12.92
C GLU A 174 5.52 -3.71 14.42
N GLU A 175 5.82 -2.49 14.89
CA GLU A 175 5.68 -2.09 16.30
C GLU A 175 4.24 -2.20 16.79
N VAL A 176 3.27 -1.74 16.00
CA VAL A 176 1.84 -1.84 16.32
C VAL A 176 1.36 -3.29 16.29
N LEU A 177 1.87 -4.11 15.36
CA LEU A 177 1.53 -5.53 15.34
C LEU A 177 2.08 -6.25 16.58
N LYS A 178 3.31 -5.92 17.00
CA LYS A 178 3.95 -6.50 18.18
C LYS A 178 3.15 -6.20 19.45
N THR A 179 2.75 -4.95 19.66
CA THR A 179 1.94 -4.55 20.84
C THR A 179 0.52 -5.10 20.83
N LEU A 180 -0.01 -5.51 19.68
CA LEU A 180 -1.31 -6.17 19.57
C LEU A 180 -1.24 -7.70 19.69
N SER A 181 -0.05 -8.29 19.64
CA SER A 181 0.17 -9.73 19.74
C SER A 181 0.76 -10.20 21.08
N GLU A 182 1.31 -9.25 21.86
CA GLU A 182 1.71 -9.42 23.27
C GLU A 182 0.51 -9.16 24.19
#